data_AF-A0A1M5FWM8-F1
#
_entry.id   AF-A0A1M5FWM8-F1
#
_cell.length_a   1.000
_cell.length_b   1.000
_cell.length_c   1.000
_cell.angle_alpha   90.00
_cell.angle_beta   90.00
_cell.angle_gamma   90.00
#
_symmetry.space_group_name_H-M   'P 1'
#
loop_
_entity.id
_entity.type
_entity.pdbx_description
1 polymer ?
#
loop_
_entity_poly.entity_id
_entity_poly.type
_entity_poly.pdbx_seq_one_letter_code
_entity_poly.pdbx_strand_id
1 'polypeptide(L)'
;MSKGNSTHIGIFSLKMVALFPFWIIYILSDILYVVVFHIMGYRKDVVYMNLRNSFPEKSESELRKIRKRFYRHLCDLIMEAIKLGSIKKKNIKKRMAVKNPELINNYFEQGKSVVVLTMHQNNWEWGGAFPLFIKHNVLGVYKPLHNLQFNKYINDNRARFGAEMTSDSSILRRIIRAEKSHEPVFIWLAGDQTPPAFYKFWTMFLNQETVFYPGPAAISRRFNYPVIFQNTVKVKRGFYETTFEVLFENPQEHSEFEIMNAYIRKMEKIINDKPEYYLWSHKRWKNKRPAEVPLQV
;
A
#
# COMPACT_ATOMS: atom_id res chain seq x y z
N MET A 1 26.89 -16.78 14.99
CA MET A 1 26.67 -16.57 13.53
C MET A 1 26.41 -15.09 13.28
N SER A 2 27.29 -14.41 12.55
CA SER A 2 27.17 -12.97 12.24
C SER A 2 25.83 -12.66 11.55
N LYS A 3 25.17 -11.56 11.93
CA LYS A 3 23.88 -11.10 11.36
C LYS A 3 23.89 -10.97 9.83
N GLY A 4 25.07 -10.89 9.20
CA GLY A 4 25.22 -10.86 7.74
C GLY A 4 24.93 -12.20 7.07
N ASN A 5 25.47 -13.31 7.59
CA ASN A 5 25.35 -14.63 6.93
C ASN A 5 23.90 -15.14 6.92
N SER A 6 23.14 -14.90 8.00
CA SER A 6 21.72 -15.27 8.05
C SER A 6 20.87 -14.47 7.06
N THR A 7 21.22 -13.20 6.80
CA THR A 7 20.51 -12.36 5.84
C THR A 7 20.71 -12.86 4.41
N HIS A 8 21.93 -13.25 4.03
CA HIS A 8 22.23 -13.81 2.72
C HIS A 8 21.50 -15.13 2.45
N ILE A 9 21.51 -16.05 3.42
CA ILE A 9 20.80 -17.34 3.32
C ILE A 9 19.29 -17.10 3.17
N GLY A 10 18.73 -16.16 3.95
CA GLY A 10 17.32 -15.78 3.85
C GLY A 10 16.96 -15.25 2.47
N ILE A 11 17.70 -14.26 1.96
CA ILE A 11 17.47 -13.68 0.63
C ILE A 11 17.64 -14.74 -0.48
N PHE A 12 18.65 -15.59 -0.39
CA PHE A 12 18.85 -16.69 -1.33
C PHE A 12 17.64 -17.63 -1.36
N SER A 13 17.15 -18.02 -0.18
CA SER A 13 15.96 -18.88 -0.05
C SER A 13 14.73 -18.24 -0.68
N LEU A 14 14.48 -16.94 -0.44
CA LEU A 14 13.38 -16.20 -1.06
C LEU A 14 13.50 -16.16 -2.60
N LYS A 15 14.72 -15.99 -3.12
CA LYS A 15 14.97 -16.02 -4.57
C LYS A 15 14.67 -17.39 -5.17
N MET A 16 15.04 -18.48 -4.49
CA MET A 16 14.73 -19.83 -4.95
C MET A 16 13.22 -20.09 -4.97
N VAL A 17 12.51 -19.72 -3.89
CA VAL A 17 11.04 -19.81 -3.84
C VAL A 17 10.41 -19.00 -4.96
N ALA A 18 10.91 -17.79 -5.24
CA ALA A 18 10.39 -16.95 -6.31
C ALA A 18 10.42 -17.64 -7.68
N LEU A 19 11.37 -18.54 -7.95
CA LEU A 19 11.48 -19.20 -9.26
C LEU A 19 10.35 -20.19 -9.55
N PHE A 20 9.69 -20.73 -8.51
CA PHE A 20 8.63 -21.72 -8.69
C PHE A 20 7.43 -21.22 -9.50
N PRO A 21 6.76 -22.07 -10.29
CA PRO A 21 5.52 -21.72 -10.96
C PRO A 21 4.42 -21.32 -9.96
N PHE A 22 3.47 -20.51 -10.41
CA PHE A 22 2.43 -19.95 -9.55
C PHE A 22 1.61 -20.99 -8.78
N TRP A 23 1.36 -22.17 -9.35
CA TRP A 23 0.59 -23.20 -8.66
C TRP A 23 1.34 -23.70 -7.41
N ILE A 24 2.67 -23.86 -7.45
CA ILE A 24 3.50 -24.19 -6.27
C ILE A 24 3.49 -23.03 -5.28
N ILE A 25 3.59 -21.78 -5.76
CA ILE A 25 3.51 -20.58 -4.89
C ILE A 25 2.21 -20.57 -4.07
N TYR A 26 1.09 -20.99 -4.66
CA TYR A 26 -0.19 -21.05 -3.96
C TYR A 26 -0.31 -22.25 -3.01
N ILE A 27 0.27 -23.41 -3.33
CA ILE A 27 0.40 -24.52 -2.37
C ILE A 27 1.22 -24.08 -1.16
N LEU A 28 2.37 -23.44 -1.39
CA LEU A 28 3.22 -22.90 -0.33
C LEU A 28 2.48 -21.82 0.49
N SER A 29 1.65 -21.00 -0.14
CA SER A 29 0.77 -20.04 0.55
C SER A 29 -0.26 -20.73 1.46
N ASP A 30 -0.86 -21.83 1.01
CA ASP A 30 -1.83 -22.59 1.80
C ASP A 30 -1.17 -23.27 3.01
N ILE A 31 0.06 -23.79 2.85
CA ILE A 31 0.88 -24.30 3.95
C ILE A 31 1.26 -23.17 4.90
N LEU A 32 1.72 -22.03 4.37
CA LEU A 32 2.09 -20.86 5.16
C LEU A 32 0.90 -20.35 5.99
N TYR A 33 -0.32 -20.39 5.44
CA TYR A 33 -1.53 -20.06 6.18
C TYR A 33 -1.71 -20.96 7.40
N VAL A 34 -1.53 -22.28 7.26
CA VAL A 34 -1.62 -23.19 8.40
C VAL A 34 -0.58 -22.83 9.47
N VAL A 35 0.66 -22.56 9.07
CA VAL A 35 1.72 -22.19 10.01
C VAL A 35 1.43 -20.85 10.70
N VAL A 36 1.20 -19.79 9.93
CA VAL A 36 1.00 -18.42 10.44
C VAL A 36 -0.25 -18.33 11.30
N PHE A 37 -1.35 -18.94 10.85
CA PHE A 37 -2.63 -18.86 11.53
C PHE A 37 -2.79 -19.93 12.61
N HIS A 38 -2.59 -21.21 12.33
CA HIS A 38 -2.90 -22.26 13.33
C HIS A 38 -1.75 -22.50 14.33
N ILE A 39 -0.49 -22.45 13.88
CA ILE A 39 0.66 -22.82 14.72
C ILE A 39 1.22 -21.60 15.46
N MET A 40 1.65 -20.56 14.73
CA MET A 40 2.32 -19.40 15.33
C MET A 40 1.35 -18.39 15.95
N GLY A 41 0.12 -18.30 15.44
CA GLY A 41 -0.84 -17.31 15.90
C GLY A 41 -0.41 -15.86 15.67
N TYR A 42 0.31 -15.58 14.58
CA TYR A 42 0.94 -14.27 14.32
C TYR A 42 -0.04 -13.09 14.46
N ARG A 43 0.10 -12.30 15.53
CA ARG A 43 -0.70 -11.08 15.78
C ARG A 43 -2.22 -11.28 15.78
N LYS A 44 -2.72 -12.46 16.14
CA LYS A 44 -4.16 -12.77 16.14
C LYS A 44 -5.00 -11.78 16.95
N ASP A 45 -4.49 -11.35 18.10
CA ASP A 45 -5.21 -10.45 19.00
C ASP A 45 -5.28 -9.04 18.43
N VAL A 46 -4.20 -8.57 17.81
CA VAL A 46 -4.18 -7.27 17.10
C VAL A 46 -5.21 -7.28 15.98
N VAL A 47 -5.20 -8.31 15.14
CA VAL A 47 -6.13 -8.43 14.01
C VAL A 47 -7.58 -8.48 14.51
N TYR A 48 -7.85 -9.27 15.55
CA TYR A 48 -9.19 -9.41 16.11
C TYR A 48 -9.68 -8.11 16.76
N MET A 49 -8.84 -7.43 17.56
CA MET A 49 -9.18 -6.17 18.20
C MET A 49 -9.45 -5.07 17.16
N ASN A 50 -8.58 -4.98 16.15
CA ASN A 50 -8.76 -4.04 15.05
C ASN A 50 -10.11 -4.26 14.34
N LEU A 51 -10.45 -5.52 14.01
CA LEU A 51 -11.72 -5.87 13.38
C LEU A 51 -12.92 -5.56 14.29
N ARG A 52 -12.87 -5.95 15.56
CA ARG A 52 -13.95 -5.75 16.53
C ARG A 52 -14.27 -4.27 16.73
N ASN A 53 -13.24 -3.43 16.87
CA ASN A 53 -13.43 -2.00 17.06
C ASN A 53 -13.91 -1.31 15.77
N SER A 54 -13.48 -1.82 14.61
CA SER A 54 -13.87 -1.30 13.30
C SER A 54 -15.28 -1.65 12.89
N PHE A 55 -15.79 -2.79 13.35
CA PHE A 55 -17.08 -3.35 12.97
C PHE A 55 -17.91 -3.77 14.20
N PRO A 56 -18.30 -2.81 15.06
CA PRO A 56 -19.06 -3.12 16.28
C PRO A 56 -20.42 -3.78 15.99
N GLU A 57 -20.94 -3.61 14.78
CA GLU A 57 -22.21 -4.18 14.33
C GLU A 57 -22.12 -5.66 13.93
N LYS A 58 -20.91 -6.19 13.71
CA LYS A 58 -20.71 -7.58 13.26
C LYS A 58 -20.68 -8.54 14.43
N SER A 59 -21.29 -9.69 14.25
CA SER A 59 -21.23 -10.78 15.22
C SER A 59 -19.82 -11.38 15.32
N GLU A 60 -19.54 -12.03 16.46
CA GLU A 60 -18.29 -12.78 16.66
C GLU A 60 -18.02 -13.83 15.58
N SER A 61 -19.07 -14.44 15.04
CA SER A 61 -18.96 -15.41 13.94
C SER A 61 -18.46 -14.75 12.65
N GLU A 62 -18.99 -13.57 12.32
CA GLU A 62 -18.57 -12.80 11.14
C GLU A 62 -17.12 -12.30 11.28
N LEU A 63 -16.77 -11.73 12.44
CA LEU A 63 -15.40 -11.28 12.71
C LEU A 63 -14.38 -12.43 12.59
N ARG A 64 -14.72 -13.63 13.09
CA ARG A 64 -13.87 -14.83 12.93
C ARG A 64 -13.74 -15.25 11.46
N LYS A 65 -14.80 -15.14 10.65
CA LYS A 65 -14.76 -15.43 9.22
C LYS A 65 -13.85 -14.45 8.48
N ILE A 66 -14.02 -13.13 8.72
CA ILE A 66 -13.17 -12.08 8.12
C ILE A 66 -11.71 -12.31 8.49
N ARG A 67 -11.42 -12.55 9.78
CA ARG A 67 -10.06 -12.85 10.26
C ARG A 67 -9.43 -14.04 9.52
N LYS A 68 -10.15 -15.16 9.39
CA LYS A 68 -9.63 -16.34 8.67
C LYS A 68 -9.32 -16.02 7.20
N ARG A 69 -10.19 -15.29 6.52
CA ARG A 69 -9.99 -14.86 5.12
C ARG A 69 -8.80 -13.90 5.00
N PHE A 70 -8.66 -12.96 5.93
CA PHE A 70 -7.51 -12.05 6.01
C PHE A 70 -6.19 -12.82 6.08
N TYR A 71 -6.06 -13.82 6.96
CA TYR A 71 -4.81 -14.58 7.05
C TYR A 71 -4.50 -15.41 5.81
N ARG A 72 -5.53 -15.98 5.15
CA ARG A 72 -5.33 -16.66 3.86
C ARG A 72 -4.81 -15.67 2.81
N HIS A 73 -5.42 -14.49 2.74
CA HIS A 73 -4.98 -13.47 1.81
C HIS A 73 -3.59 -12.90 2.13
N LEU A 74 -3.27 -12.70 3.41
CA LEU A 74 -1.95 -12.24 3.85
C LEU A 74 -0.86 -13.21 3.39
N CYS A 75 -1.11 -14.52 3.45
CA CYS A 75 -0.17 -15.52 2.96
C CYS A 75 -0.03 -15.48 1.44
N ASP A 76 -1.14 -15.30 0.71
CA ASP A 76 -1.10 -15.07 -0.73
C ASP A 76 -0.24 -13.86 -1.06
N LEU A 77 -0.46 -12.74 -0.37
CA LEU A 77 0.26 -11.50 -0.57
C LEU A 77 1.76 -11.67 -0.33
N ILE A 78 2.16 -12.32 0.77
CA ILE A 78 3.58 -12.59 1.07
C ILE A 78 4.22 -13.40 -0.05
N MET A 79 3.55 -14.48 -0.47
CA MET A 79 4.06 -15.37 -1.51
C MET A 79 4.07 -14.70 -2.89
N GLU A 80 3.10 -13.85 -3.19
CA GLU A 80 3.04 -13.05 -4.42
C GLU A 80 4.10 -11.93 -4.45
N ALA A 81 4.41 -11.32 -3.31
CA ALA A 81 5.49 -10.35 -3.15
C ALA A 81 6.87 -11.02 -3.34
N ILE A 82 7.05 -12.26 -2.84
CA ILE A 82 8.25 -13.06 -3.14
C ILE A 82 8.31 -13.37 -4.64
N LYS A 83 7.19 -13.79 -5.23
CA LYS A 83 7.09 -14.11 -6.67
C LYS A 83 7.40 -12.91 -7.56
N LEU A 84 7.17 -11.68 -7.08
CA LEU A 84 7.56 -10.45 -7.78
C LEU A 84 9.04 -10.41 -8.13
N GLY A 85 9.92 -11.11 -7.40
CA GLY A 85 11.37 -11.16 -7.70
C GLY A 85 11.74 -11.91 -8.97
N SER A 86 10.86 -12.75 -9.52
CA SER A 86 11.15 -13.56 -10.73
C SER A 86 10.10 -13.43 -11.84
N ILE A 87 8.92 -12.88 -11.53
CA ILE A 87 7.82 -12.81 -12.50
C ILE A 87 8.24 -12.04 -13.76
N LYS A 88 7.87 -12.54 -14.95
CA LYS A 88 8.15 -11.92 -16.25
C LYS A 88 7.10 -10.84 -16.58
N LYS A 89 7.48 -9.81 -17.36
CA LYS A 89 6.60 -8.72 -17.83
C LYS A 89 5.27 -9.24 -18.41
N LYS A 90 5.32 -10.25 -19.30
CA LYS A 90 4.12 -10.88 -19.90
C LYS A 90 3.18 -11.48 -18.85
N ASN A 91 3.72 -12.05 -17.77
CA ASN A 91 2.93 -12.71 -16.74
C ASN A 91 2.33 -11.71 -15.75
N ILE A 92 3.07 -10.68 -15.34
CA ILE A 92 2.51 -9.64 -14.47
C ILE A 92 1.40 -8.87 -15.19
N LYS A 93 1.56 -8.53 -16.49
CA LYS A 93 0.50 -7.87 -17.28
C LYS A 93 -0.80 -8.66 -17.40
N LYS A 94 -0.73 -10.00 -17.34
CA LYS A 94 -1.93 -10.86 -17.34
C LYS A 94 -2.61 -10.95 -15.99
N ARG A 95 -1.88 -10.65 -14.91
CA ARG A 95 -2.31 -10.85 -13.52
C ARG A 95 -2.65 -9.55 -12.81
N MET A 96 -2.10 -8.43 -13.26
CA MET A 96 -2.45 -7.10 -12.82
C MET A 96 -2.84 -6.31 -14.06
N ALA A 97 -4.11 -5.93 -14.15
CA ALA A 97 -4.60 -5.05 -15.20
C ALA A 97 -4.82 -3.66 -14.63
N VAL A 98 -4.40 -2.63 -15.37
CA VAL A 98 -4.82 -1.25 -15.13
C VAL A 98 -5.95 -0.96 -16.10
N LYS A 99 -7.14 -0.67 -15.58
CA LYS A 99 -8.37 -0.60 -16.40
C LYS A 99 -8.55 0.73 -17.10
N ASN A 100 -8.04 1.81 -16.50
CA ASN A 100 -8.14 3.17 -17.02
C ASN A 100 -6.76 3.90 -16.99
N PRO A 101 -5.70 3.35 -17.61
CA PRO A 101 -4.39 3.99 -17.63
C PRO A 101 -4.39 5.36 -18.33
N GLU A 102 -5.35 5.61 -19.22
CA GLU A 102 -5.55 6.88 -19.92
C GLU A 102 -5.81 8.04 -18.96
N LEU A 103 -6.47 7.83 -17.82
CA LEU A 103 -6.68 8.89 -16.82
C LEU A 103 -5.34 9.46 -16.34
N ILE A 104 -4.38 8.58 -16.03
CA ILE A 104 -3.04 8.98 -15.63
C ILE A 104 -2.28 9.56 -16.82
N ASN A 105 -2.29 8.86 -17.96
CA ASN A 105 -1.52 9.29 -19.13
C ASN A 105 -1.97 10.66 -19.68
N ASN A 106 -3.24 11.05 -19.52
CA ASN A 106 -3.71 12.37 -19.91
C ASN A 106 -3.04 13.49 -19.11
N TYR A 107 -2.72 13.28 -17.83
CA TYR A 107 -1.92 14.24 -17.07
C TYR A 107 -0.46 14.25 -17.52
N PHE A 108 0.09 13.09 -17.91
CA PHE A 108 1.45 13.01 -18.47
C PHE A 108 1.58 13.85 -19.73
N GLU A 109 0.64 13.74 -20.67
CA GLU A 109 0.65 14.51 -21.93
C GLU A 109 0.55 16.03 -21.70
N GLN A 110 -0.03 16.45 -20.57
CA GLN A 110 -0.07 17.84 -20.14
C GLN A 110 1.20 18.29 -19.40
N GLY A 111 2.20 17.43 -19.27
CA GLY A 111 3.41 17.70 -18.48
C GLY A 111 3.17 17.76 -16.97
N LYS A 112 2.03 17.26 -16.47
CA LYS A 112 1.62 17.36 -15.07
C LYS A 112 2.01 16.11 -14.28
N SER A 113 2.69 16.32 -13.16
CA SER A 113 2.88 15.30 -12.13
C SER A 113 1.58 15.07 -11.35
N VAL A 114 1.45 13.89 -10.73
CA VAL A 114 0.25 13.49 -9.98
C VAL A 114 0.62 12.92 -8.61
N VAL A 115 -0.20 13.19 -7.61
CA VAL A 115 -0.14 12.53 -6.29
C VAL A 115 -1.16 11.40 -6.27
N VAL A 116 -0.68 10.16 -6.17
CA VAL A 116 -1.54 8.98 -6.17
C VAL A 116 -1.55 8.31 -4.81
N LEU A 117 -2.70 8.35 -4.17
CA LEU A 117 -2.97 7.76 -2.87
C LEU A 117 -3.51 6.34 -3.01
N THR A 118 -2.91 5.42 -2.28
CA THR A 118 -3.32 4.02 -2.15
C THR A 118 -3.31 3.61 -0.68
N MET A 119 -3.72 2.39 -0.39
CA MET A 119 -3.66 1.81 0.95
C MET A 119 -3.04 0.40 0.93
N HIS A 120 -2.66 -0.12 2.10
CA HIS A 120 -2.16 -1.50 2.24
C HIS A 120 -3.33 -2.50 2.15
N GLN A 121 -3.90 -2.60 0.95
CA GLN A 121 -5.00 -3.51 0.62
C GLN A 121 -4.66 -4.33 -0.62
N ASN A 122 -5.20 -5.56 -0.68
CA ASN A 122 -4.99 -6.48 -1.79
C ASN A 122 -3.48 -6.68 -2.03
N ASN A 123 -3.06 -6.76 -3.29
CA ASN A 123 -1.65 -6.83 -3.64
C ASN A 123 -1.11 -5.48 -4.08
N TRP A 124 -0.83 -4.62 -3.09
CA TRP A 124 -0.15 -3.36 -3.35
C TRP A 124 1.30 -3.58 -3.82
N GLU A 125 1.99 -4.65 -3.39
CA GLU A 125 3.40 -4.90 -3.75
C GLU A 125 3.64 -4.97 -5.27
N TRP A 126 2.64 -5.42 -6.03
CA TRP A 126 2.69 -5.43 -7.49
C TRP A 126 2.55 -4.05 -8.16
N GLY A 127 2.26 -2.99 -7.41
CA GLY A 127 2.25 -1.61 -7.91
C GLY A 127 3.60 -1.14 -8.48
N GLY A 128 4.71 -1.80 -8.11
CA GLY A 128 6.00 -1.63 -8.81
C GLY A 128 5.96 -1.93 -10.31
N ALA A 129 4.90 -2.60 -10.81
CA ALA A 129 4.67 -2.85 -12.22
C ALA A 129 3.89 -1.73 -12.95
N PHE A 130 3.45 -0.67 -12.28
CA PHE A 130 2.77 0.47 -12.93
C PHE A 130 3.53 1.08 -14.13
N PRO A 131 4.88 1.19 -14.15
CA PRO A 131 5.60 1.70 -15.33
C PRO A 131 5.38 0.88 -16.61
N LEU A 132 4.77 -0.32 -16.51
CA LEU A 132 4.40 -1.11 -17.68
C LEU A 132 3.09 -0.66 -18.35
N PHE A 133 2.34 0.25 -17.71
CA PHE A 133 0.99 0.67 -18.08
C PHE A 133 0.83 2.20 -18.20
N ILE A 134 1.64 2.97 -17.47
CA ILE A 134 1.58 4.44 -17.47
C ILE A 134 2.89 5.07 -17.92
N LYS A 135 2.83 6.32 -18.37
CA LYS A 135 3.97 7.05 -18.98
C LYS A 135 4.83 7.82 -17.98
N HIS A 136 4.26 8.28 -16.86
CA HIS A 136 5.01 8.96 -15.79
C HIS A 136 6.18 8.11 -15.28
N ASN A 137 7.24 8.77 -14.81
CA ASN A 137 8.18 8.10 -13.94
C ASN A 137 7.50 7.83 -12.58
N VAL A 138 7.48 6.56 -12.16
CA VAL A 138 6.77 6.12 -10.95
C VAL A 138 7.70 6.22 -9.76
N LEU A 139 7.41 7.16 -8.86
CA LEU A 139 8.10 7.31 -7.58
C LEU A 139 7.35 6.50 -6.52
N GLY A 140 7.81 5.28 -6.26
CA GLY A 140 7.28 4.42 -5.20
C GLY A 140 7.87 4.82 -3.85
N VAL A 141 7.05 5.46 -2.99
CA VAL A 141 7.53 5.96 -1.71
C VAL A 141 7.56 4.85 -0.67
N TYR A 142 8.70 4.69 0.02
CA TYR A 142 8.86 3.66 1.05
C TYR A 142 9.56 4.18 2.30
N LYS A 143 9.36 3.50 3.42
CA LYS A 143 10.13 3.70 4.63
C LYS A 143 11.31 2.73 4.67
N PRO A 144 12.57 3.19 4.81
CA PRO A 144 13.73 2.32 4.87
C PRO A 144 13.66 1.27 5.99
N LEU A 145 14.04 0.03 5.67
CA LEU A 145 14.20 -1.02 6.66
C LEU A 145 15.57 -0.94 7.33
N HIS A 146 15.64 -1.30 8.61
CA HIS A 146 16.89 -1.33 9.38
C HIS A 146 17.94 -2.28 8.78
N ASN A 147 17.51 -3.42 8.23
CA ASN A 147 18.41 -4.33 7.52
C ASN A 147 18.62 -3.82 6.09
N LEU A 148 19.77 -3.19 5.84
CA LEU A 148 20.08 -2.55 4.55
C LEU A 148 20.13 -3.54 3.38
N GLN A 149 20.60 -4.77 3.59
CA GLN A 149 20.64 -5.78 2.53
C GLN A 149 19.23 -6.22 2.14
N PHE A 150 18.36 -6.44 3.13
CA PHE A 150 16.97 -6.80 2.89
C PHE A 150 16.16 -5.64 2.31
N ASN A 151 16.44 -4.41 2.76
CA ASN A 151 15.91 -3.18 2.18
C ASN A 151 16.23 -3.10 0.68
N LYS A 152 17.51 -3.30 0.32
CA LYS A 152 17.94 -3.32 -1.07
C LYS A 152 17.21 -4.41 -1.87
N TYR A 153 17.15 -5.64 -1.35
CA TYR A 153 16.47 -6.74 -2.04
C TYR A 153 15.00 -6.46 -2.34
N ILE A 154 14.24 -5.93 -1.38
CA ILE A 154 12.83 -5.57 -1.58
C ILE A 154 12.69 -4.46 -2.62
N ASN A 155 13.51 -3.41 -2.51
CA ASN A 155 13.43 -2.28 -3.44
C ASN A 155 13.85 -2.67 -4.85
N ASP A 156 14.88 -3.51 -5.01
CA ASP A 156 15.27 -4.08 -6.29
C ASP A 156 14.09 -4.85 -6.91
N ASN A 157 13.36 -5.65 -6.11
CA ASN A 157 12.17 -6.38 -6.57
C ASN A 157 11.05 -5.44 -7.02
N ARG A 158 10.77 -4.37 -6.27
CA ARG A 158 9.75 -3.37 -6.62
C ARG A 158 10.14 -2.54 -7.85
N ALA A 159 11.43 -2.32 -8.06
CA ALA A 159 11.96 -1.54 -9.19
C ALA A 159 12.13 -2.34 -10.51
N ARG A 160 11.95 -3.68 -10.50
CA ARG A 160 12.22 -4.57 -11.67
C ARG A 160 11.54 -4.15 -12.97
N PHE A 161 10.45 -3.39 -12.88
CA PHE A 161 9.68 -2.95 -14.04
C PHE A 161 9.83 -1.47 -14.37
N GLY A 162 10.75 -0.75 -13.72
CA GLY A 162 11.08 0.64 -14.01
C GLY A 162 10.58 1.64 -12.96
N ALA A 163 10.08 1.19 -11.81
CA ALA A 163 9.68 2.08 -10.73
C ALA A 163 10.93 2.58 -9.99
N GLU A 164 10.95 3.86 -9.64
CA GLU A 164 11.98 4.47 -8.82
C GLU A 164 11.54 4.41 -7.35
N MET A 165 12.25 3.63 -6.54
CA MET A 165 11.96 3.55 -5.11
C MET A 165 12.60 4.72 -4.37
N THR A 166 11.80 5.62 -3.81
CA THR A 166 12.25 6.83 -3.12
C THR A 166 11.89 6.77 -1.65
N SER A 167 12.83 7.08 -0.75
CA SER A 167 12.51 7.08 0.69
C SER A 167 11.58 8.23 1.06
N ASP A 168 10.73 8.03 2.07
CA ASP A 168 9.91 9.07 2.69
C ASP A 168 10.71 10.34 3.05
N SER A 169 11.95 10.18 3.52
CA SER A 169 12.85 11.29 3.84
C SER A 169 13.48 12.01 2.64
N SER A 170 13.44 11.42 1.43
CA SER A 170 14.03 12.00 0.22
C SER A 170 13.00 12.46 -0.82
N ILE A 171 11.73 12.05 -0.67
CA ILE A 171 10.69 12.29 -1.67
C ILE A 171 10.52 13.76 -2.04
N LEU A 172 10.50 14.68 -1.08
CA LEU A 172 10.35 16.12 -1.36
C LEU A 172 11.50 16.66 -2.23
N ARG A 173 12.74 16.24 -1.96
CA ARG A 173 13.91 16.62 -2.78
C ARG A 173 13.80 16.05 -4.19
N ARG A 174 13.30 14.81 -4.33
CA ARG A 174 13.11 14.18 -5.63
C ARG A 174 12.02 14.86 -6.46
N ILE A 175 10.92 15.26 -5.83
CA ILE A 175 9.84 16.03 -6.47
C ILE A 175 10.36 17.39 -6.94
N ILE A 176 11.10 18.13 -6.11
CA ILE A 176 11.68 19.42 -6.51
C ILE A 176 12.63 19.26 -7.70
N ARG A 177 13.41 18.17 -7.76
CA ARG A 177 14.25 17.87 -8.92
C ARG A 177 13.41 17.62 -10.18
N ALA A 178 12.36 16.80 -10.07
CA ALA A 178 11.45 16.49 -11.18
C ALA A 178 10.83 17.77 -11.76
N GLU A 179 10.36 18.67 -10.89
CA GLU A 179 9.78 19.96 -11.26
C GLU A 179 10.79 20.82 -12.03
N LYS A 180 12.03 20.93 -11.53
CA LYS A 180 13.10 21.69 -12.19
C LYS A 180 13.51 21.14 -13.55
N SER A 181 13.37 19.83 -13.76
CA SER A 181 13.69 19.17 -15.03
C SER A 181 12.49 18.97 -15.93
N HIS A 182 11.31 19.50 -15.59
CA HIS A 182 10.05 19.27 -16.29
C HIS A 182 9.76 17.77 -16.53
N GLU A 183 10.08 16.92 -15.54
CA GLU A 183 9.84 15.48 -15.57
C GLU A 183 8.49 15.18 -14.88
N PRO A 184 7.46 14.73 -15.61
CA PRO A 184 6.19 14.35 -14.98
C PRO A 184 6.36 13.07 -14.16
N VAL A 185 6.08 13.17 -12.86
CA VAL A 185 6.20 12.04 -11.91
C VAL A 185 4.84 11.59 -11.36
N PHE A 186 4.72 10.28 -11.15
CA PHE A 186 3.62 9.64 -10.44
C PHE A 186 4.08 9.36 -9.01
N ILE A 187 3.64 10.18 -8.05
CA ILE A 187 4.06 10.11 -6.66
C ILE A 187 3.14 9.13 -5.94
N TRP A 188 3.61 7.92 -5.72
CA TRP A 188 2.78 6.82 -5.22
C TRP A 188 2.94 6.63 -3.71
N LEU A 189 1.86 6.89 -2.97
CA LEU A 189 1.86 6.98 -1.51
C LEU A 189 0.80 6.07 -0.90
N ALA A 190 1.24 5.13 -0.07
CA ALA A 190 0.32 4.38 0.81
C ALA A 190 0.04 5.20 2.09
N GLY A 191 -1.10 5.88 2.14
CA GLY A 191 -1.40 6.92 3.14
C GLY A 191 -2.05 6.42 4.44
N ASP A 192 -2.21 5.11 4.59
CA ASP A 192 -3.00 4.45 5.66
C ASP A 192 -2.16 3.98 6.86
N GLN A 193 -0.85 4.22 6.88
CA GLN A 193 0.03 3.80 7.97
C GLN A 193 0.03 4.77 9.16
N THR A 194 0.51 4.31 10.32
CA THR A 194 0.55 5.13 11.54
C THR A 194 1.72 6.12 11.50
N PRO A 195 1.47 7.44 11.50
CA PRO A 195 2.52 8.44 11.66
C PRO A 195 3.05 8.48 13.10
N PRO A 196 4.14 9.22 13.34
CA PRO A 196 4.53 9.66 14.69
C PRO A 196 3.36 10.31 15.46
N ALA A 197 3.34 10.14 16.79
CA ALA A 197 2.20 10.57 17.62
C ALA A 197 2.03 12.10 17.72
N PHE A 198 3.07 12.88 17.38
CA PHE A 198 3.03 14.35 17.45
C PHE A 198 2.22 15.02 16.33
N TYR A 199 1.80 14.26 15.31
CA TYR A 199 0.92 14.80 14.27
C TYR A 199 -0.47 15.09 14.84
N LYS A 200 -1.04 16.22 14.42
CA LYS A 200 -2.32 16.75 14.95
C LYS A 200 -3.53 16.46 14.07
N PHE A 201 -3.33 15.80 12.94
CA PHE A 201 -4.44 15.42 12.07
C PHE A 201 -5.12 14.15 12.61
N TRP A 202 -6.15 14.34 13.44
CA TRP A 202 -6.97 13.27 13.98
C TRP A 202 -8.38 13.33 13.40
N THR A 203 -8.90 12.19 12.98
CA THR A 203 -10.28 12.04 12.48
C THR A 203 -10.81 10.65 12.79
N MET A 204 -12.06 10.37 12.43
CA MET A 204 -12.63 9.02 12.51
C MET A 204 -12.23 8.20 11.30
N PHE A 205 -11.73 6.99 11.55
CA PHE A 205 -11.46 5.99 10.51
C PHE A 205 -11.78 4.61 11.04
N LEU A 206 -12.72 3.92 10.39
CA LEU A 206 -13.21 2.61 10.79
C LEU A 206 -13.62 2.60 12.27
N ASN A 207 -14.54 3.49 12.61
CA ASN A 207 -15.14 3.63 13.94
C ASN A 207 -14.12 3.88 15.08
N GLN A 208 -12.92 4.38 14.76
CA GLN A 208 -11.86 4.63 15.73
C GLN A 208 -11.19 5.99 15.47
N GLU A 209 -10.90 6.73 16.54
CA GLU A 209 -10.09 7.95 16.45
C GLU A 209 -8.69 7.62 15.93
N THR A 210 -8.29 8.28 14.85
CA THR A 210 -7.13 7.88 14.07
C THR A 210 -6.32 9.09 13.63
N VAL A 211 -5.01 9.04 13.91
CA VAL A 211 -4.06 10.03 13.39
C VAL A 211 -3.60 9.67 11.97
N PHE A 212 -3.59 10.65 11.06
CA PHE A 212 -3.03 10.52 9.71
C PHE A 212 -1.87 11.49 9.48
N TYR A 213 -1.03 11.16 8.49
CA TYR A 213 0.02 12.05 8.02
C TYR A 213 -0.57 12.98 6.94
N PRO A 214 -0.53 14.31 7.09
CA PRO A 214 -1.08 15.24 6.10
C PRO A 214 -0.16 15.43 4.88
N GLY A 215 1.02 14.83 4.86
CA GLY A 215 2.04 15.04 3.83
C GLY A 215 1.55 14.89 2.38
N PRO A 216 0.69 13.90 2.02
CA PRO A 216 0.16 13.81 0.67
C PRO A 216 -0.63 15.06 0.25
N ALA A 217 -1.47 15.60 1.14
CA ALA A 217 -2.22 16.83 0.89
C ALA A 217 -1.31 18.06 0.87
N ALA A 218 -0.33 18.14 1.78
CA ALA A 218 0.64 19.24 1.78
C ALA A 218 1.48 19.26 0.48
N ILE A 219 1.90 18.10 -0.02
CA ILE A 219 2.63 17.96 -1.29
C ILE A 219 1.73 18.36 -2.46
N SER A 220 0.52 17.80 -2.56
CA SER A 220 -0.37 18.09 -3.69
C SER A 220 -0.72 19.58 -3.78
N ARG A 221 -1.01 20.23 -2.66
CA ARG A 221 -1.28 21.68 -2.60
C ARG A 221 -0.05 22.51 -2.98
N ARG A 222 1.12 22.18 -2.43
CA ARG A 222 2.35 22.95 -2.68
C ARG A 222 2.72 23.02 -4.16
N PHE A 223 2.54 21.92 -4.89
CA PHE A 223 2.91 21.83 -6.30
C PHE A 223 1.69 21.88 -7.26
N ASN A 224 0.48 22.06 -6.71
CA ASN A 224 -0.78 21.96 -7.44
C ASN A 224 -0.92 20.68 -8.30
N TYR A 225 -0.47 19.54 -7.77
CA TYR A 225 -0.56 18.26 -8.47
C TYR A 225 -1.90 17.58 -8.17
N PRO A 226 -2.66 17.13 -9.19
CA PRO A 226 -3.92 16.42 -8.99
C PRO A 226 -3.79 15.27 -8.00
N VAL A 227 -4.79 15.13 -7.13
CA VAL A 227 -4.89 14.06 -6.14
C VAL A 227 -5.74 12.95 -6.72
N ILE A 228 -5.15 11.76 -6.86
CA ILE A 228 -5.78 10.61 -7.48
C ILE A 228 -5.80 9.47 -6.47
N PHE A 229 -6.92 8.78 -6.38
CA PHE A 229 -7.07 7.56 -5.60
C PHE A 229 -6.82 6.34 -6.49
N GLN A 230 -5.98 5.41 -6.03
CA GLN A 230 -5.77 4.11 -6.65
C GLN A 230 -6.57 3.06 -5.88
N ASN A 231 -7.53 2.41 -6.57
CA ASN A 231 -8.21 1.23 -6.06
C ASN A 231 -7.66 -0.02 -6.74
N THR A 232 -7.40 -1.08 -5.97
CA THR A 232 -7.08 -2.41 -6.51
C THR A 232 -8.05 -3.42 -5.95
N VAL A 233 -8.67 -4.21 -6.83
CA VAL A 233 -9.62 -5.27 -6.49
C VAL A 233 -9.05 -6.64 -6.91
N LYS A 234 -9.21 -7.64 -6.04
CA LYS A 234 -8.88 -9.03 -6.35
C LYS A 234 -10.04 -9.68 -7.10
N VAL A 235 -9.84 -9.96 -8.39
CA VAL A 235 -10.83 -10.67 -9.23
C VAL A 235 -10.86 -12.16 -8.87
N LYS A 236 -9.68 -12.74 -8.69
CA LYS A 236 -9.48 -14.11 -8.19
C LYS A 236 -8.07 -14.26 -7.64
N ARG A 237 -7.74 -15.41 -7.04
CA ARG A 237 -6.40 -15.68 -6.48
C ARG A 237 -5.30 -15.42 -7.53
N GLY A 238 -4.43 -14.44 -7.28
CA GLY A 238 -3.36 -14.07 -8.20
C GLY A 238 -3.73 -13.19 -9.37
N PHE A 239 -4.93 -12.61 -9.40
CA PHE A 239 -5.40 -11.73 -10.46
C PHE A 239 -6.10 -10.51 -9.85
N TYR A 240 -5.63 -9.34 -10.22
CA TYR A 240 -6.03 -8.05 -9.69
C TYR A 240 -6.33 -7.07 -10.82
N GLU A 241 -7.28 -6.18 -10.57
CA GLU A 241 -7.58 -5.05 -11.42
C GLU A 241 -7.41 -3.76 -10.63
N THR A 242 -6.72 -2.80 -11.23
CA THR A 242 -6.47 -1.47 -10.67
C THR A 242 -7.20 -0.43 -11.49
N THR A 243 -7.87 0.49 -10.78
CA THR A 243 -8.50 1.68 -11.34
C THR A 243 -8.00 2.93 -10.63
N PHE A 244 -7.95 4.03 -11.35
CA PHE A 244 -7.66 5.36 -10.81
C PHE A 244 -8.93 6.22 -10.77
N GLU A 245 -9.07 7.06 -9.76
CA GLU A 245 -10.17 8.02 -9.61
C GLU A 245 -9.58 9.37 -9.21
N VAL A 246 -9.94 10.45 -9.90
CA VAL A 246 -9.53 11.79 -9.49
C VAL A 246 -10.36 12.21 -8.27
N LEU A 247 -9.69 12.56 -7.18
CA LEU A 247 -10.33 13.16 -6.00
C LEU A 247 -10.38 14.67 -6.12
N PHE A 248 -9.28 15.28 -6.58
CA PHE A 248 -9.15 16.73 -6.74
C PHE A 248 -8.23 17.05 -7.92
N GLU A 249 -8.72 17.83 -8.88
CA GLU A 249 -7.88 18.33 -9.98
C GLU A 249 -7.01 19.49 -9.54
N ASN A 250 -7.57 20.43 -8.77
CA ASN A 250 -6.92 21.65 -8.28
C ASN A 250 -6.82 21.62 -6.75
N PRO A 251 -5.89 20.86 -6.14
CA PRO A 251 -5.83 20.72 -4.69
C PRO A 251 -5.61 22.03 -3.94
N GLN A 252 -5.06 23.07 -4.58
CA GLN A 252 -4.85 24.38 -3.94
C GLN A 252 -6.15 25.08 -3.50
N GLU A 253 -7.26 24.78 -4.18
CA GLU A 253 -8.60 25.29 -3.87
C GLU A 253 -9.22 24.63 -2.64
N HIS A 254 -8.58 23.58 -2.11
CA HIS A 254 -9.07 22.80 -0.98
C HIS A 254 -8.09 22.85 0.19
N SER A 255 -8.63 22.71 1.40
CA SER A 255 -7.84 22.53 2.60
C SER A 255 -7.18 21.15 2.64
N GLU A 256 -6.10 21.00 3.41
CA GLU A 256 -5.47 19.69 3.62
C GLU A 256 -6.44 18.68 4.25
N PHE A 257 -7.38 19.16 5.06
CA PHE A 257 -8.42 18.33 5.66
C PHE A 257 -9.39 17.77 4.64
N GLU A 258 -9.94 18.57 3.74
CA GLU A 258 -10.86 18.09 2.70
C GLU A 258 -10.19 17.02 1.83
N ILE A 259 -8.94 17.23 1.44
CA ILE A 259 -8.16 16.28 0.64
C ILE A 259 -7.99 14.95 1.37
N MET A 260 -7.50 15.00 2.62
CA MET A 260 -7.27 13.79 3.40
C MET A 260 -8.58 13.08 3.79
N ASN A 261 -9.63 13.83 4.12
CA ASN A 261 -10.92 13.26 4.49
C ASN A 261 -11.56 12.53 3.30
N ALA A 262 -11.53 13.09 2.09
CA ALA A 262 -12.02 12.40 0.89
C ALA A 262 -11.29 11.06 0.66
N TYR A 263 -9.96 11.04 0.81
CA TYR A 263 -9.16 9.82 0.74
C TYR A 263 -9.57 8.81 1.83
N ILE A 264 -9.76 9.26 3.07
CA ILE A 264 -10.16 8.42 4.21
C ILE A 264 -11.54 7.79 3.97
N ARG A 265 -12.52 8.58 3.53
CA ARG A 265 -13.88 8.08 3.20
C ARG A 265 -13.85 7.04 2.09
N LYS A 266 -13.01 7.23 1.07
CA LYS A 266 -12.80 6.23 0.00
C LYS A 266 -12.24 4.93 0.55
N MET A 267 -11.23 5.00 1.43
CA MET A 267 -10.71 3.80 2.09
C MET A 267 -11.78 3.10 2.93
N GLU A 268 -12.52 3.82 3.77
CA GLU A 268 -13.58 3.24 4.60
C GLU A 268 -14.61 2.50 3.75
N LYS A 269 -15.09 3.12 2.66
CA LYS A 269 -16.07 2.50 1.76
C LYS A 269 -15.56 1.15 1.22
N ILE A 270 -14.30 1.10 0.78
CA ILE A 270 -13.72 -0.11 0.17
C ILE A 270 -13.45 -1.18 1.22
N ILE A 271 -12.94 -0.79 2.40
CA ILE A 271 -12.68 -1.71 3.50
C ILE A 271 -13.99 -2.30 4.06
N ASN A 272 -15.06 -1.51 4.12
CA ASN A 272 -16.38 -1.98 4.54
C ASN A 272 -16.94 -3.04 3.57
N ASP A 273 -16.69 -2.91 2.26
CA ASP A 273 -17.16 -3.88 1.26
C ASP A 273 -16.39 -5.22 1.31
N LYS A 274 -15.05 -5.16 1.37
CA LYS A 274 -14.17 -6.36 1.41
C LYS A 274 -13.11 -6.25 2.52
N PRO A 275 -13.51 -6.38 3.79
CA PRO A 275 -12.61 -6.15 4.91
C PRO A 275 -11.44 -7.12 4.92
N GLU A 276 -11.59 -8.36 4.45
CA GLU A 276 -10.52 -9.37 4.48
C GLU A 276 -9.24 -8.98 3.70
N TYR A 277 -9.30 -7.96 2.84
CA TYR A 277 -8.16 -7.57 2.01
C TYR A 277 -7.34 -6.41 2.58
N TYR A 278 -7.76 -5.77 3.67
CA TYR A 278 -6.99 -4.72 4.35
C TYR A 278 -5.95 -5.30 5.31
N LEU A 279 -4.81 -4.62 5.50
CA LEU A 279 -3.70 -5.09 6.35
C LEU A 279 -4.00 -4.98 7.87
N TRP A 280 -4.89 -5.84 8.36
CA TRP A 280 -5.32 -5.85 9.78
C TRP A 280 -4.23 -6.20 10.79
N SER A 281 -3.09 -6.76 10.36
CA SER A 281 -1.98 -7.11 11.25
C SER A 281 -1.14 -5.89 11.67
N HIS A 282 -1.37 -4.72 11.06
CA HIS A 282 -0.74 -3.47 11.45
C HIS A 282 -1.31 -2.95 12.77
N LYS A 283 -0.44 -2.41 13.63
CA LYS A 283 -0.87 -1.74 14.88
C LYS A 283 -1.31 -0.31 14.57
N ARG A 284 -2.36 -0.16 13.76
CA ARG A 284 -2.81 1.13 13.20
C ARG A 284 -3.19 2.14 14.29
N TRP A 285 -3.92 1.67 15.31
CA TRP A 285 -4.48 2.43 16.43
C TRP A 285 -3.64 2.31 17.71
N LYS A 286 -2.31 2.34 17.59
CA LYS A 286 -1.40 2.29 18.77
C LYS A 286 -1.28 3.63 19.51
N ASN A 287 -1.59 4.74 18.85
CA ASN A 287 -1.57 6.08 19.44
C ASN A 287 -2.98 6.42 19.90
N LYS A 288 -3.11 7.12 21.04
CA LYS A 288 -4.36 7.71 21.51
C LYS A 288 -4.34 9.22 21.25
N ARG A 289 -5.49 9.81 20.94
CA ARG A 289 -5.60 11.25 20.73
C ARG A 289 -5.35 11.99 22.05
N PRO A 290 -4.43 12.96 22.08
CA PRO A 290 -4.33 13.87 23.22
C PRO A 290 -5.62 14.69 23.36
N ALA A 291 -6.09 14.93 24.58
CA ALA A 291 -7.39 15.56 24.83
C ALA A 291 -7.49 16.98 24.21
N GLU A 292 -6.37 17.68 24.17
CA GLU A 292 -6.20 19.03 23.63
C GLU A 292 -6.17 19.10 22.09
N VAL A 293 -6.01 17.97 21.40
CA VAL A 293 -5.99 17.92 19.94
C VAL A 293 -7.41 17.65 19.44
N PRO A 294 -8.01 18.56 18.63
CA PRO A 294 -9.38 18.39 18.17
C PRO A 294 -9.51 17.16 17.26
N LEU A 295 -10.63 16.46 17.39
CA LEU A 295 -11.06 15.45 16.43
C LEU A 295 -11.74 16.18 15.27
N GLN A 296 -11.18 16.06 14.07
CA GLN A 296 -11.73 16.66 12.86
C GLN A 296 -12.78 15.69 12.29
N VAL A 297 -14.01 16.17 12.07
CA VAL A 297 -15.17 15.35 11.66
C VAL A 297 -15.73 15.86 10.35
#